data_AF-A0A535INW5-F1
#
_entry.id   AF-A0A535INW5-F1
#
_cell.length_a   1.000
_cell.length_b   1.000
_cell.length_c   1.000
_cell.angle_alpha   90.00
_cell.angle_beta   90.00
_cell.angle_gamma   90.00
#
_symmetry.space_group_name_H-M   'P 1'
#
loop_
_entity.id
_entity.type
_entity.pdbx_description
1 polymer ?
#
loop_
_entity_poly.entity_id
_entity_poly.type
_entity_poly.pdbx_seq_one_letter_code
_entity_poly.pdbx_strand_id
1 'polypeptide(L)' 'MERKAFALLNLTEEKIGPCLVALEVQVEPERVDQAMHQAAKRISEAGRIAGFRKGKAPYNVVLRTYGKPAVLQEALDK' A
#
# COMPACT_ATOMS: atom_id res chain seq x y z
N MET A 1 -20.11 14.26 15.16
CA MET A 1 -19.62 13.64 13.92
C MET A 1 -18.11 13.59 14.03
N GLU A 2 -17.58 12.46 14.50
CA GLU A 2 -16.22 12.35 14.97
C GLU A 2 -15.23 12.49 13.82
N ARG A 3 -14.41 13.55 13.86
CA ARG A 3 -13.20 13.66 13.06
C ARG A 3 -12.26 12.56 13.55
N LYS A 4 -12.28 11.39 12.90
CA LYS A 4 -11.17 10.46 13.02
C LYS A 4 -9.97 11.15 12.39
N ALA A 5 -9.13 11.73 13.25
CA ALA A 5 -7.83 12.24 12.88
C ALA A 5 -7.00 11.08 12.33
N PHE A 6 -6.98 10.94 11.00
CA PHE A 6 -5.93 10.24 10.28
C PHE A 6 -4.68 11.10 10.39
N ALA A 7 -4.01 11.05 11.54
CA ALA A 7 -3.05 12.06 12.00
C ALA A 7 -1.72 12.16 11.21
N LEU A 8 -1.63 11.64 9.98
CA LEU A 8 -0.40 11.56 9.17
C LEU A 8 -0.65 11.70 7.65
N LEU A 9 -1.79 12.28 7.25
CA LEU A 9 -2.16 12.45 5.85
C LEU A 9 -2.61 13.90 5.65
N ASN A 10 -1.99 14.62 4.71
CA ASN A 10 -2.53 15.92 4.33
C ASN A 10 -3.80 15.67 3.51
N LEU A 11 -4.93 16.04 4.10
CA LEU A 11 -6.26 15.85 3.55
C LEU A 11 -6.81 17.22 3.14
N THR A 12 -7.14 17.38 1.87
CA THR A 12 -7.91 18.55 1.39
C THR A 12 -9.28 18.10 0.94
N GLU A 13 -10.30 18.86 1.34
CA GLU A 13 -11.69 18.58 1.00
C GLU A 13 -12.22 19.73 0.15
N GLU A 14 -12.66 19.45 -1.07
CA GLU A 14 -13.28 20.43 -1.95
C GLU A 14 -14.75 20.07 -2.20
N LYS A 15 -15.66 21.00 -1.88
CA LYS A 15 -17.09 20.80 -2.10
C LYS A 15 -17.44 21.17 -3.54
N ILE A 16 -17.68 20.16 -4.37
CA ILE A 16 -17.99 20.32 -5.79
C ILE A 16 -19.49 20.56 -6.01
N GLY A 17 -20.35 20.09 -5.10
CA GLY A 17 -21.80 20.26 -5.23
C GLY A 17 -22.57 20.05 -3.93
N PRO A 18 -23.92 20.02 -3.99
CA PRO A 18 -24.75 19.87 -2.79
C PRO A 18 -24.49 18.54 -2.06
N CYS A 19 -24.17 17.47 -2.81
CA CYS A 19 -23.90 16.14 -2.27
C CYS A 19 -22.59 15.50 -2.76
N LEU A 20 -21.68 16.30 -3.34
CA LEU A 20 -20.41 15.79 -3.89
C LEU A 20 -19.22 16.54 -3.28
N VAL A 21 -18.25 15.78 -2.78
CA VAL A 21 -17.02 16.27 -2.15
C VAL A 21 -15.86 15.52 -2.79
N ALA A 22 -14.85 16.24 -3.26
CA ALA A 22 -13.56 15.66 -3.62
C ALA A 22 -12.66 15.64 -2.39
N LEU A 23 -11.99 14.50 -2.21
CA LEU A 23 -11.02 14.29 -1.15
C LEU A 23 -9.66 14.09 -1.82
N GLU A 24 -8.74 15.02 -1.63
CA GLU A 24 -7.33 14.78 -1.96
C GLU A 24 -6.63 14.24 -0.71
N VAL A 25 -5.87 13.17 -0.89
CA VAL A 25 -5.12 12.55 0.20
C VAL A 25 -3.67 12.46 -0.22
N GLN A 26 -2.81 13.21 0.46
CA GLN A 26 -1.37 13.13 0.26
C GLN A 26 -0.77 12.25 1.36
N VAL A 27 0.01 11.25 0.92
CA VAL A 27 0.65 10.28 1.80
C VAL A 27 2.16 10.45 1.71
N GLU A 28 2.82 10.48 2.86
CA GLU A 28 4.28 10.51 2.93
C GLU A 28 4.92 9.28 2.25
N PRO A 29 6.02 9.46 1.50
CA PRO A 29 6.65 8.39 0.72
C PRO A 29 7.14 7.25 1.61
N GLU A 30 7.61 7.51 2.83
CA GLU A 30 8.10 6.49 3.76
C GLU A 30 6.98 5.49 4.13
N ARG A 31 5.74 5.97 4.22
CA ARG A 31 4.59 5.12 4.52
C ARG A 31 4.23 4.22 3.35
N VAL A 32 4.36 4.75 2.13
CA VAL A 32 4.21 3.95 0.91
C VAL A 32 5.27 2.86 0.85
N ASP A 33 6.53 3.21 1.13
CA ASP A 33 7.62 2.23 1.13
C ASP A 33 7.43 1.15 2.19
N GLN A 34 7.00 1.51 3.41
CA GLN A 34 6.67 0.54 4.45
C GLN A 34 5.54 -0.39 4.03
N ALA A 35 4.46 0.15 3.44
CA ALA A 35 3.33 -0.63 2.95
C ALA A 35 3.77 -1.60 1.83
N MET A 36 4.61 -1.15 0.90
CA MET A 36 5.17 -1.97 -0.17
C MET A 36 6.03 -3.12 0.36
N HIS A 37 6.88 -2.87 1.37
CA HIS A 37 7.68 -3.92 2.00
C HIS A 37 6.81 -4.93 2.74
N GLN A 38 5.77 -4.47 3.43
CA GLN A 38 4.81 -5.33 4.12
C GLN A 38 4.04 -6.21 3.12
N ALA A 39 3.58 -5.61 2.01
CA ALA A 39 2.90 -6.32 0.92
C ALA A 39 3.81 -7.39 0.29
N ALA A 40 5.07 -7.09 0.04
CA ALA A 40 6.03 -8.07 -0.48
C ALA A 40 6.23 -9.24 0.49
N LYS A 41 6.25 -8.98 1.80
CA LYS A 41 6.31 -10.04 2.82
C LYS A 41 5.06 -10.91 2.75
N ARG A 42 3.85 -10.32 2.69
CA ARG A 42 2.58 -11.04 2.53
C ARG A 42 2.56 -11.93 1.28
N ILE A 43 3.01 -11.39 0.15
CA ILE A 43 3.13 -12.15 -1.10
C ILE A 43 4.12 -13.30 -0.95
N SER A 44 5.25 -13.09 -0.28
CA SER A 44 6.22 -14.16 -0.03
C SER A 44 5.68 -15.26 0.90
N GLU A 45 4.75 -14.93 1.79
CA GLU A 45 4.08 -15.87 2.69
C GLU A 45 2.96 -16.64 1.96
N ALA A 46 2.27 -16.03 1.00
CA ALA A 46 1.24 -16.70 0.20
C ALA A 46 1.85 -17.58 -0.91
N GLY A 47 2.82 -17.02 -1.65
CA GLY A 47 3.42 -17.61 -2.83
C GLY A 47 4.62 -18.53 -2.57
N ARG A 48 4.92 -19.39 -3.54
CA ARG A 48 6.16 -20.18 -3.57
C ARG A 48 7.13 -19.51 -4.55
N ILE A 49 8.21 -18.92 -4.03
CA ILE A 49 9.29 -18.34 -4.84
C ILE A 49 10.44 -19.34 -4.84
N ALA A 50 10.87 -19.77 -6.03
CA ALA A 50 11.96 -20.72 -6.18
C ALA A 50 13.25 -20.22 -5.50
N GLY A 51 13.96 -21.12 -4.82
CA GLY A 51 15.21 -20.80 -4.11
C GLY A 51 15.05 -20.19 -2.71
N PHE A 52 13.83 -19.78 -2.31
CA PHE A 52 13.58 -19.21 -0.99
C PHE A 52 12.62 -20.07 -0.18
N ARG A 53 12.87 -20.17 1.12
CA ARG A 53 11.89 -20.71 2.06
C ARG A 53 10.65 -19.81 2.03
N LYS A 54 9.46 -20.42 2.02
CA LYS A 54 8.16 -19.72 2.07
C LYS A 54 8.19 -18.62 3.16
N GLY A 55 7.82 -17.40 2.80
CA GLY A 55 7.82 -16.22 3.67
C GLY A 55 9.18 -15.52 3.86
N LYS A 56 10.26 -15.98 3.22
CA LYS A 56 11.62 -15.44 3.41
C LYS A 56 12.27 -14.96 2.11
N ALA A 57 11.47 -14.69 1.08
CA ALA A 57 11.98 -14.09 -0.16
C ALA A 57 12.28 -12.59 0.06
N PRO A 58 13.43 -12.08 -0.41
CA PRO A 58 13.76 -10.67 -0.35
C PRO A 58 12.84 -9.80 -1.22
N TYR A 59 12.69 -8.52 -0.83
CA TYR A 59 11.81 -7.54 -1.50
C TYR A 59 12.04 -7.42 -3.01
N ASN A 60 13.30 -7.29 -3.42
CA ASN A 60 13.70 -7.17 -4.83
C ASN A 60 13.34 -8.42 -5.66
N VAL A 61 13.40 -9.62 -5.07
CA VAL A 61 13.02 -10.86 -5.73
C VAL A 61 11.50 -10.94 -5.90
N VAL A 62 10.74 -10.56 -4.86
CA VAL A 62 9.27 -10.51 -4.92
C VAL A 62 8.81 -9.54 -6.01
N LEU A 63 9.39 -8.33 -6.07
CA LEU A 63 9.10 -7.35 -7.12
C LEU A 63 9.41 -7.87 -8.53
N ARG A 64 10.53 -8.58 -8.72
CA ARG A 64 10.89 -9.15 -10.02
C ARG A 64 9.96 -10.30 -10.43
N THR A 65 9.47 -11.07 -9.46
CA THR A 65 8.67 -12.27 -9.71
C THR A 65 7.21 -11.92 -9.98
N TYR A 66 6.62 -11.02 -9.17
CA TYR A 66 5.20 -10.66 -9.24
C TYR A 66 4.95 -9.32 -9.95
N GLY A 67 5.98 -8.50 -10.14
CA GLY A 67 5.88 -7.17 -10.70
C GLY A 67 5.49 -6.10 -9.67
N LYS A 68 5.92 -4.87 -9.92
CA LYS A 68 5.56 -3.70 -9.09
C LYS A 68 4.04 -3.47 -8.97
N PRO A 69 3.22 -3.64 -10.04
CA PRO A 69 1.77 -3.43 -9.94
C PRO A 69 1.08 -4.40 -8.97
N ALA A 70 1.49 -5.67 -8.94
CA ALA A 70 0.90 -6.67 -8.05
C ALA A 70 1.22 -6.39 -6.58
N VAL A 71 2.47 -6.00 -6.29
CA VAL A 71 2.88 -5.62 -4.93
C VAL A 71 2.16 -4.35 -4.47
N LEU A 72 1.96 -3.38 -5.38
CA LEU A 72 1.20 -2.17 -5.08
C LEU A 72 -0.27 -2.46 -4.79
N GLN A 73 -0.91 -3.33 -5.58
CA GLN A 73 -2.29 -3.75 -5.31
C GLN A 73 -2.42 -4.43 -3.95
N GLU A 74 -1.51 -5.34 -3.61
CA GLU A 74 -1.47 -5.96 -2.28
C GLU A 74 -1.23 -4.93 -1.17
N ALA A 75 -0.49 -3.85 -1.43
CA ALA A 75 -0.28 -2.76 -0.46
C ALA A 75 -1.52 -1.86 -0.29
N LEU A 76 -2.35 -1.73 -1.33
CA LEU A 76 -3.58 -0.91 -1.32
C LEU A 76 -4.79 -1.68 -0.77
N ASP A 77 -4.91 -2.97 -1.06
CA ASP A 77 -6.02 -3.82 -0.61
C ASP A 77 -6.02 -4.02 0.92
N LYS A 78 -4.86 -3.83 1.56
CA LYS A 78 -4.69 -3.96 3.02
C LYS A 78 -3.74 -2.95 3.63
#